data_AF-A0A2E7VR01-F1
#
_entry.id   AF-A0A2E7VR01-F1
#
_cell.length_a   1.000
_cell.length_b   1.000
_cell.length_c   1.000
_cell.angle_alpha   90.00
_cell.angle_beta   90.00
_cell.angle_gamma   90.00
#
_symmetry.space_group_name_H-M   'P 1'
#
loop_
_entity.id
_entity.type
_entity.pdbx_description
1 polymer ?
#
loop_
_entity_poly.entity_id
_entity_poly.type
_entity_poly.pdbx_seq_one_letter_code
_entity_poly.pdbx_strand_id
1 'polypeptide(L)'
;MWLQDLREICERNYENPSAGQSLVREIQVEWTDANRRGDLDDSLKQGLDRRAFRLLRADAEEWLGWLDNEEFWKPGWKGGFDN
;
A
#
# COMPACT_ATOMS: atom_id res chain seq x y z
N MET A 1 -2.21 -5.69 10.58
CA MET A 1 -3.21 -6.28 9.66
C MET A 1 -3.16 -5.55 8.34
N TRP A 2 -3.86 -4.43 8.11
CA TRP A 2 -3.92 -3.76 6.80
C TRP A 2 -2.60 -3.50 6.06
N LEU A 3 -1.55 -3.01 6.74
CA LEU A 3 -0.26 -2.78 6.09
C LEU A 3 0.42 -4.09 5.65
N GLN A 4 0.27 -5.13 6.47
CA GLN A 4 0.77 -6.47 6.15
C GLN A 4 -0.05 -7.09 5.01
N ASP A 5 -1.37 -6.94 5.04
CA ASP A 5 -2.26 -7.45 3.99
C ASP A 5 -1.94 -6.79 2.63
N LEU A 6 -1.72 -5.46 2.64
CA LEU A 6 -1.27 -4.72 1.45
C LEU A 6 0.07 -5.26 0.94
N ARG A 7 1.03 -5.51 1.84
CA ARG A 7 2.35 -6.05 1.50
C ARG A 7 2.22 -7.44 0.88
N GLU A 8 1.45 -8.33 1.48
CA GLU A 8 1.24 -9.70 1.00
C GLU A 8 0.55 -9.72 -0.38
N ILE A 9 -0.44 -8.86 -0.62
CA ILE A 9 -1.05 -8.69 -1.95
C ILE A 9 0.02 -8.34 -2.98
N CYS A 10 0.91 -7.40 -2.64
CA CYS A 10 1.95 -6.95 -3.55
C CYS A 10 2.99 -8.06 -3.81
N GLU A 11 3.52 -8.67 -2.75
CA GLU A 11 4.53 -9.73 -2.83
C GLU A 11 4.02 -10.97 -3.58
N ARG A 12 2.76 -11.37 -3.39
CA ARG A 12 2.18 -12.51 -4.14
C ARG A 12 1.97 -12.23 -5.62
N ASN A 13 2.02 -10.96 -6.04
CA ASN A 13 1.84 -10.52 -7.41
C ASN A 13 3.09 -9.80 -7.95
N TYR A 14 4.29 -10.10 -7.41
CA TYR A 14 5.53 -9.45 -7.84
C TYR A 14 5.80 -9.59 -9.35
N GLU A 15 5.44 -10.72 -9.95
CA GLU A 15 5.58 -10.97 -11.41
C GLU A 15 4.41 -10.41 -12.25
N ASN A 16 3.32 -9.99 -11.61
CA ASN A 16 2.14 -9.45 -12.30
C ASN A 16 1.62 -8.17 -11.60
N PRO A 17 2.30 -7.03 -11.82
CA PRO A 17 1.92 -5.75 -11.22
C PRO A 17 0.47 -5.37 -11.51
N SER A 18 -0.05 -5.62 -12.71
CA SER A 18 -1.44 -5.29 -13.07
C SER A 18 -2.48 -6.03 -12.22
N ALA A 19 -2.23 -7.31 -11.93
CA ALA A 19 -3.07 -8.08 -11.01
C ALA A 19 -2.95 -7.57 -9.57
N GLY A 20 -1.70 -7.34 -9.11
CA GLY A 20 -1.44 -6.75 -7.79
C GLY A 20 -2.13 -5.41 -7.59
N GLN A 21 -2.01 -4.49 -8.56
CA GLN A 21 -2.66 -3.19 -8.55
C GLN A 21 -4.19 -3.29 -8.52
N SER A 22 -4.78 -4.29 -9.15
CA SER A 22 -6.23 -4.50 -9.10
C SER A 22 -6.68 -4.86 -7.68
N LEU A 23 -5.97 -5.77 -7.02
CA LEU A 23 -6.19 -6.14 -5.62
C LEU A 23 -5.89 -4.99 -4.65
N VAL A 24 -4.88 -4.15 -4.94
CA VAL A 24 -4.61 -2.92 -4.16
C VAL A 24 -5.81 -1.97 -4.17
N ARG A 25 -6.51 -1.83 -5.31
CA ARG A 25 -7.74 -1.02 -5.37
C ARG A 25 -8.86 -1.64 -4.53
N GLU A 26 -8.99 -2.96 -4.52
CA GLU A 26 -10.00 -3.66 -3.72
C GLU A 26 -9.76 -3.43 -2.23
N ILE A 27 -8.56 -3.71 -1.72
CA ILE A 27 -8.27 -3.51 -0.30
C ILE A 27 -8.32 -2.02 0.11
N GLN A 28 -8.11 -1.09 -0.84
CA GLN A 28 -8.30 0.34 -0.60
C GLN A 28 -9.76 0.71 -0.30
N VAL A 29 -10.72 0.05 -0.94
CA VAL A 29 -12.14 0.21 -0.61
C VAL A 29 -12.41 -0.30 0.81
N GLU A 30 -11.92 -1.51 1.11
CA GLU A 30 -12.13 -2.16 2.41
C GLU A 30 -11.59 -1.36 3.60
N TRP A 31 -10.33 -0.89 3.53
CA TRP A 31 -9.77 -0.09 4.63
C TRP A 31 -10.41 1.29 4.72
N THR A 32 -10.93 1.83 3.61
CA THR A 32 -11.65 3.11 3.62
C THR A 32 -12.98 2.97 4.33
N ASP A 33 -13.70 1.86 4.11
CA ASP A 33 -14.93 1.56 4.84
C ASP A 33 -14.67 1.23 6.31
N ALA A 34 -13.59 0.52 6.62
CA ALA A 34 -13.16 0.30 8.00
C ALA A 34 -12.88 1.62 8.74
N ASN A 35 -12.19 2.56 8.10
CA ASN A 35 -11.96 3.89 8.67
C ASN A 35 -13.26 4.67 8.87
N ARG A 36 -14.20 4.63 7.91
CA ARG A 36 -15.52 5.27 8.05
C ARG A 36 -16.33 4.74 9.23
N ARG A 37 -16.15 3.46 9.59
CA ARG A 37 -16.79 2.84 10.76
C ARG A 37 -16.06 3.10 12.08
N GLY A 38 -14.87 3.71 12.04
CA GLY A 38 -14.02 3.92 13.21
C GLY A 38 -13.14 2.72 13.58
N ASP A 39 -13.09 1.68 12.73
CA ASP A 39 -12.28 0.47 12.95
C ASP A 39 -10.80 0.68 12.57
N LEU A 40 -10.49 1.79 11.90
CA LEU A 40 -9.16 2.15 11.43
C LEU A 40 -8.85 3.61 11.72
N ASP A 41 -7.72 3.88 12.37
CA ASP A 41 -7.26 5.24 12.66
C ASP A 41 -6.87 6.03 11.39
N ASP A 42 -7.15 7.34 11.39
CA ASP A 42 -6.89 8.24 10.26
C ASP A 42 -5.41 8.30 9.87
N SER A 43 -4.49 8.20 10.84
CA SER A 43 -3.05 8.20 10.56
C SER A 43 -2.62 6.93 9.82
N LEU A 44 -3.19 5.78 10.19
CA LEU A 44 -2.93 4.52 9.51
C LEU A 44 -3.55 4.54 8.11
N LYS A 45 -4.78 5.05 7.95
CA LYS A 45 -5.40 5.22 6.62
C LYS A 45 -4.55 6.11 5.71
N GLN A 46 -4.08 7.27 6.18
CA GLN A 46 -3.21 8.14 5.38
C GLN A 46 -1.92 7.41 4.96
N GLY A 47 -1.34 6.62 5.85
CA GLY A 47 -0.16 5.81 5.54
C GLY A 47 -0.43 4.76 4.45
N LEU A 48 -1.59 4.11 4.46
CA LEU A 48 -2.00 3.14 3.45
C LEU A 48 -2.33 3.82 2.10
N ASP A 49 -3.06 4.93 2.12
CA ASP A 49 -3.44 5.64 0.89
C ASP A 49 -2.22 6.18 0.13
N ARG A 50 -1.20 6.68 0.85
CA ARG A 50 0.06 7.13 0.21
C ARG A 50 0.79 5.98 -0.47
N ARG A 51 0.81 4.79 0.15
CA ARG A 51 1.43 3.60 -0.42
C ARG A 51 0.65 3.11 -1.63
N ALA A 52 -0.66 2.99 -1.50
CA ALA A 52 -1.55 2.63 -2.60
C ALA A 52 -1.35 3.56 -3.79
N PHE A 53 -1.27 4.88 -3.57
CA PHE A 53 -1.01 5.84 -4.64
C PHE A 53 0.29 5.55 -5.42
N ARG A 54 1.38 5.18 -4.72
CA ARG A 54 2.65 4.81 -5.37
C ARG A 54 2.52 3.49 -6.13
N LEU A 55 2.01 2.46 -5.46
CA LEU A 55 1.85 1.10 -6.02
C LEU A 55 0.93 1.08 -7.25
N LEU A 56 -0.16 1.85 -7.23
CA LEU A 56 -1.13 1.94 -8.34
C LEU A 56 -0.62 2.73 -9.56
N ARG A 57 0.42 3.54 -9.39
CA ARG A 57 1.04 4.33 -10.47
C ARG A 57 2.35 3.73 -10.97
N ALA A 58 2.90 2.80 -10.22
CA ALA A 58 4.15 2.15 -10.53
C ALA A 58 4.06 1.39 -11.87
N ASP A 59 5.08 1.54 -12.70
CA ASP A 59 5.36 0.54 -13.73
C ASP A 59 5.96 -0.75 -13.12
N ALA A 60 6.37 -1.70 -13.96
CA ALA A 60 6.89 -2.97 -13.48
C ALA A 60 8.21 -2.85 -12.71
N GLU A 61 9.08 -1.91 -13.09
CA GLU A 61 10.37 -1.70 -12.41
C GLU A 61 10.14 -0.98 -11.08
N GLU A 62 9.34 0.09 -11.09
CA GLU A 62 8.98 0.83 -9.89
C GLU A 62 8.22 -0.06 -8.89
N TRP A 63 7.37 -0.97 -9.37
CA TRP A 63 6.64 -1.91 -8.53
C TRP A 63 7.63 -2.74 -7.71
N LEU A 64 8.55 -3.45 -8.37
CA LEU A 64 9.59 -4.23 -7.70
C LEU A 64 10.43 -3.34 -6.76
N GLY A 65 10.79 -2.14 -7.19
CA GLY A 65 11.52 -1.17 -6.36
C GLY A 65 10.80 -0.79 -5.06
N TRP A 66 9.47 -0.67 -5.08
CA TRP A 66 8.68 -0.43 -3.85
C TRP A 66 8.57 -1.68 -2.98
N LEU A 67 8.44 -2.86 -3.59
CA LEU A 67 8.37 -4.13 -2.85
C LEU A 67 9.67 -4.38 -2.07
N ASP A 68 10.82 -4.09 -2.68
CA ASP A 68 12.15 -4.28 -2.07
C ASP A 68 12.54 -3.16 -1.06
N ASN A 69 11.75 -2.08 -0.96
CA ASN A 69 12.05 -0.96 -0.09
C ASN A 69 11.54 -1.20 1.34
N GLU A 70 12.41 -1.61 2.26
CA GLU A 70 12.02 -1.83 3.67
C GLU A 70 11.46 -0.59 4.36
N GLU A 71 12.01 0.62 4.10
CA GLU A 71 11.52 1.87 4.67
C GLU A 71 10.09 2.18 4.23
N PHE A 72 9.75 1.85 2.98
CA PHE A 72 8.39 1.97 2.45
C PHE A 72 7.39 1.14 3.25
N TRP A 73 7.80 0.01 3.83
CA TRP A 73 6.93 -0.86 4.63
C TRP A 73 6.95 -0.57 6.14
N LYS A 74 7.76 0.39 6.62
CA LYS A 74 7.78 0.74 8.04
C LYS A 74 6.56 1.56 8.47
N PRO A 75 5.98 1.29 9.64
CA PRO A 75 4.96 2.15 10.23
C PRO A 75 5.42 3.61 10.29
N GLY A 76 4.52 4.55 10.00
CA GLY A 76 4.83 5.98 10.06
C GLY A 76 5.53 6.57 8.84
N TRP A 77 5.86 5.79 7.80
CA TRP A 77 6.41 6.30 6.54
C TRP A 77 5.56 7.44 5.94
N LYS A 78 6.19 8.57 5.61
CA LYS A 78 5.50 9.78 5.14
C LYS A 78 5.69 10.14 3.68
N GLY A 79 6.27 9.26 2.87
CA GLY A 79 6.44 9.50 1.44
C GLY A 79 7.88 9.65 0.96
N GLY A 80 8.86 9.33 1.82
CA GLY A 80 10.30 9.37 1.46
C GLY A 80 10.89 10.79 1.39
N PHE A 81 10.18 11.81 1.86
CA PHE A 81 10.62 13.21 1.93
C PHE A 81 10.54 13.76 3.35
N ASP A 82 11.02 13.00 4.33
CA ASP A 82 11.29 13.55 5.67
C ASP A 82 12.82 13.67 5.81
N ASN A 83 13.32 14.84 5.40
CA ASN A 83 14.64 15.47 5.66
C ASN A 83 15.92 14.67 5.37
#